data_AF-A0A2D5PSJ3-F1
#
_entry.id   AF-A0A2D5PSJ3-F1
#
_cell.length_a   1.000
_cell.length_b   1.000
_cell.length_c   1.000
_cell.angle_alpha   90.00
_cell.angle_beta   90.00
_cell.angle_gamma   90.00
#
_symmetry.space_group_name_H-M   'P 1'
#
loop_
_entity.id
_entity.type
_entity.pdbx_description
1 polymer ?
#
loop_
_entity_poly.entity_id
_entity_poly.type
_entity_poly.pdbx_seq_one_letter_code
_entity_poly.pdbx_strand_id
1 'polypeptide(L)' 'MNQTEKTAFRESIIIVLIGLCINFPLQTFLLWITIDRWHWSDPLSISIFTQCVITFVALIRIYTIRMRFTRGKF' A
#
# COMPACT_ATOMS: atom_id res chain seq x y z
N MET A 1 -11.87 17.81 24.33
CA MET A 1 -11.26 17.28 23.09
C MET A 1 -12.04 17.83 21.91
N ASN A 2 -11.42 18.75 21.17
CA ASN A 2 -12.08 19.53 20.13
C ASN A 2 -12.41 18.66 18.91
N GLN A 3 -13.56 18.89 18.28
CA GLN A 3 -14.10 18.11 17.15
C GLN A 3 -13.11 17.95 15.97
N THR A 4 -12.16 18.88 15.86
CA THR A 4 -11.11 18.91 14.84
C THR A 4 -10.08 17.78 14.98
N GLU A 5 -9.64 17.48 16.22
CA GLU A 5 -8.64 16.43 16.47
C GLU A 5 -9.19 15.04 16.17
N LYS A 6 -10.45 14.80 16.53
CA LYS A 6 -11.16 13.56 16.21
C LYS A 6 -11.28 13.33 14.70
N THR A 7 -11.41 14.39 13.91
CA THR A 7 -11.52 14.28 12.45
C THR A 7 -10.17 13.96 11.81
N ALA A 8 -9.10 14.66 12.20
CA ALA A 8 -7.75 14.38 11.72
C ALA A 8 -7.28 12.97 12.09
N PHE A 9 -7.63 12.50 13.30
CA PHE A 9 -7.33 11.13 13.72
C PHE A 9 -8.10 10.10 12.89
N ARG A 10 -9.38 10.36 12.59
CA ARG A 10 -10.20 9.47 11.76
C ARG A 10 -9.69 9.41 10.32
N GLU A 11 -9.27 10.54 9.75
CA GLU A 11 -8.64 10.58 8.43
C GLU A 11 -7.33 9.78 8.40
N SER A 12 -6.49 9.95 9.41
CA SER A 12 -5.22 9.23 9.53
C SER A 12 -5.45 7.71 9.62
N ILE A 13 -6.44 7.27 10.42
CA ILE A 13 -6.83 5.87 10.50
C ILE A 13 -7.29 5.34 9.14
N ILE A 14 -8.17 6.06 8.45
CA ILE A 14 -8.69 5.62 7.15
C ILE A 14 -7.55 5.45 6.13
N ILE A 15 -6.60 6.38 6.09
CA ILE A 15 -5.45 6.30 5.18
C ILE A 15 -4.57 5.08 5.51
N VAL A 16 -4.31 4.83 6.79
CA VAL A 16 -3.52 3.68 7.23
C VAL A 16 -4.24 2.37 6.94
N LEU A 17 -5.55 2.31 7.18
CA LEU A 17 -6.38 1.11 7.00
C LEU A 17 -6.51 0.74 5.52
N ILE A 18 -6.71 1.73 4.64
CA ILE A 18 -6.67 1.53 3.18
C ILE A 18 -5.26 1.08 2.74
N GLY A 19 -4.21 1.68 3.31
CA GLY A 19 -2.83 1.27 3.04
C GLY A 19 -2.55 -0.18 3.40
N LEU A 20 -3.08 -0.64 4.54
CA LEU A 20 -2.97 -2.01 5.01
C LEU A 20 -3.78 -2.97 4.14
N CYS A 21 -5.04 -2.63 3.83
CA CYS A 21 -5.90 -3.44 2.97
C CYS A 21 -5.36 -3.62 1.55
N ILE A 22 -4.51 -2.71 1.05
CA ILE A 22 -3.89 -2.83 -0.27
C ILE A 22 -2.54 -3.53 -0.18
N ASN A 23 -1.65 -3.11 0.72
CA ASN A 23 -0.30 -3.66 0.81
C ASN A 23 -0.29 -5.12 1.26
N PHE A 24 -1.17 -5.49 2.20
CA PHE A 24 -1.22 -6.84 2.74
C PHE A 24 -1.52 -7.90 1.67
N PRO A 25 -2.66 -7.84 0.93
CA PRO A 25 -2.93 -8.82 -0.11
C PRO A 25 -1.96 -8.70 -1.29
N LEU A 26 -1.51 -7.51 -1.64
CA LEU A 26 -0.53 -7.31 -2.72
C LEU A 26 0.80 -8.03 -2.39
N GLN A 27 1.33 -7.82 -1.20
CA GLN A 27 2.57 -8.46 -0.75
C GLN A 27 2.42 -9.98 -0.70
N THR A 28 1.31 -10.50 -0.15
CA THR A 28 1.03 -11.94 -0.13
C THR A 28 0.91 -12.52 -1.54
N PHE A 29 0.24 -11.84 -2.46
CA PHE A 29 0.08 -12.29 -3.84
C PHE A 29 1.40 -12.31 -4.60
N LEU A 30 2.25 -11.29 -4.41
CA LEU A 30 3.58 -11.21 -5.01
C LEU A 30 4.52 -12.30 -4.50
N LEU A 31 4.52 -12.55 -3.19
CA LEU A 31 5.27 -13.66 -2.61
C LEU A 31 4.78 -15.00 -3.16
N TRP A 32 3.46 -15.19 -3.25
CA TRP A 32 2.88 -16.39 -3.84
C TRP A 32 3.34 -16.60 -5.28
N ILE A 33 3.27 -15.57 -6.14
CA ILE A 33 3.72 -15.69 -7.53
C ILE A 33 5.24 -15.96 -7.63
N THR A 34 6.04 -15.30 -6.80
CA THR A 34 7.50 -15.37 -6.93
C THR A 34 8.03 -16.72 -6.44
N ILE A 35 7.39 -17.29 -5.42
CA ILE A 35 7.76 -18.59 -4.83
C ILE A 35 7.15 -19.74 -5.65
N ASP A 36 5.84 -19.70 -5.91
CA ASP A 36 5.09 -20.82 -6.51
C ASP A 36 5.28 -20.90 -8.04
N ARG A 37 5.22 -19.76 -8.76
CA ARG A 37 5.26 -19.75 -10.23
C ARG A 37 6.66 -19.64 -10.80
N TRP A 38 7.56 -18.94 -10.11
CA TRP A 38 8.92 -18.68 -10.62
C TRP A 38 10.00 -19.57 -10.01
N HIS A 39 9.71 -20.30 -8.92
CA HIS A 39 10.66 -21.16 -8.20
C HIS A 39 12.04 -20.49 -7.97
N TRP A 40 12.05 -19.19 -7.65
CA TRP A 40 13.30 -18.53 -7.29
C TRP A 40 13.84 -19.16 -6.01
N SER A 41 15.00 -19.81 -6.09
CA SER A 41 15.70 -20.36 -4.90
C SER A 41 16.46 -19.29 -4.13
N ASP A 42 16.71 -18.11 -4.73
CA ASP A 42 17.48 -17.02 -4.14
C ASP A 42 16.56 -15.99 -3.43
N PRO A 43 16.50 -15.98 -2.09
CA PRO A 43 15.63 -15.09 -1.33
C PRO A 43 15.95 -13.60 -1.50
N LEU A 44 17.19 -13.26 -1.85
CA LEU A 44 17.60 -11.87 -2.11
C LEU A 44 16.91 -11.30 -3.34
N SER A 45 16.88 -12.05 -4.44
CA SER A 45 16.23 -11.64 -5.68
C SER A 45 14.73 -11.45 -5.45
N ILE A 46 14.09 -12.40 -4.75
CA ILE A 46 12.66 -12.34 -4.39
C ILE A 46 12.37 -11.07 -3.61
N SER A 47 13.19 -10.79 -2.59
CA SER A 47 13.00 -9.61 -1.74
C SER A 47 13.16 -8.32 -2.53
N ILE A 48 14.19 -8.18 -3.37
CA ILE A 48 14.40 -6.98 -4.18
C ILE A 48 13.26 -6.77 -5.19
N PHE A 49 12.84 -7.84 -5.88
CA PHE A 49 11.76 -7.75 -6.87
C PHE A 49 10.42 -7.39 -6.23
N THR A 50 10.03 -8.10 -5.18
CA THR A 50 8.78 -7.81 -4.45
C THR A 50 8.80 -6.42 -3.83
N GLN A 51 9.94 -5.98 -3.26
CA GLN A 51 10.09 -4.64 -2.71
C GLN A 51 9.97 -3.56 -3.79
N CYS A 52 10.57 -3.76 -4.97
CA CYS A 52 10.42 -2.84 -6.10
C CYS A 52 8.96 -2.70 -6.54
N VAL A 53 8.23 -3.82 -6.68
CA VAL A 53 6.82 -3.79 -7.10
C VAL A 53 5.93 -3.15 -6.03
N ILE A 54 6.10 -3.51 -4.76
CA ILE A 54 5.33 -2.91 -3.65
C ILE A 54 5.60 -1.40 -3.58
N THR A 55 6.85 -0.96 -3.77
CA THR A 55 7.21 0.47 -3.79
C THR A 55 6.52 1.20 -4.94
N PHE A 56 6.48 0.59 -6.13
CA PHE A 56 5.79 1.17 -7.28
C PHE A 56 4.27 1.28 -7.05
N VAL A 57 3.65 0.24 -6.51
CA VAL A 57 2.22 0.27 -6.17
C VAL A 57 1.94 1.24 -5.02
N ALA A 58 2.83 1.38 -4.05
CA ALA A 58 2.73 2.38 -2.99
C ALA A 58 2.75 3.81 -3.55
N LEU A 59 3.57 4.09 -4.57
CA LEU A 59 3.55 5.36 -5.30
C LEU A 59 2.19 5.59 -5.98
N ILE A 60 1.65 4.58 -6.68
CA ILE A 60 0.32 4.66 -7.32
C ILE A 60 -0.78 4.90 -6.27
N ARG A 61 -0.72 4.23 -5.11
CA ARG A 61 -1.68 4.43 -4.03
C ARG A 61 -1.60 5.85 -3.47
N ILE A 62 -0.40 6.35 -3.18
CA ILE A 62 -0.21 7.74 -2.68
C ILE A 62 -0.73 8.74 -3.73
N TYR A 63 -0.47 8.49 -5.02
CA TYR A 63 -1.00 9.29 -6.11
C TYR A 63 -2.53 9.23 -6.17
N THR A 64 -3.14 8.04 -6.05
CA THR A 64 -4.60 7.84 -6.03
C THR A 64 -5.26 8.49 -4.83
N ILE A 65 -4.66 8.37 -3.64
CA ILE A 65 -5.13 9.02 -2.41
C ILE A 65 -5.02 10.54 -2.59
N ARG A 66 -3.88 11.08 -3.05
CA ARG A 66 -3.77 12.52 -3.36
C ARG A 66 -4.81 12.97 -4.38
N MET A 67 -5.03 12.20 -5.45
CA MET A 67 -6.01 12.55 -6.49
C MET A 67 -7.46 12.51 -5.96
N ARG A 68 -7.79 11.55 -5.08
CA ARG A 68 -9.10 11.49 -4.40
C ARG A 68 -9.29 12.62 -3.39
N PHE A 69 -8.25 12.96 -2.62
CA PHE A 69 -8.30 14.08 -1.67
C PHE A 69 -8.30 15.45 -2.36
N THR A 70 -7.65 15.61 -3.52
CA THR A 70 -7.74 16.83 -4.35
C THR A 70 -9.13 17.01 -4.96
N ARG A 71 -9.83 15.93 -5.34
CA ARG A 71 -11.22 16.00 -5.85
C ARG A 71 -12.29 16.16 -4.76
N GLY A 72 -11.94 16.04 -3.48
CA GLY A 72 -12.85 16.27 -2.35
C GLY A 72 -12.88 17.72 -1.83
N LYS A 73 -12.14 18.63 -2.47
CA LYS A 73 -12.13 20.08 -2.17
C LYS A 73 -12.60 20.92 -3.37
N PHE A 74 -13.70 20.52 -4.00
CA PHE A 74 -14.50 21.43 -4.81
C PHE A 74 -15.89 21.52 -4.20
#